data_AF-A0A842QA72-F1
#
_entry.id   AF-A0A842QA72-F1
#
_cell.length_a   1.000
_cell.length_b   1.000
_cell.length_c   1.000
_cell.angle_alpha   90.00
_cell.angle_beta   90.00
_cell.angle_gamma   90.00
#
_symmetry.space_group_name_H-M   'P 1'
#
loop_
_entity.id
_entity.type
_entity.pdbx_description
1 polymer ?
#
loop_
_entity_poly.entity_id
_entity_poly.type
_entity_poly.pdbx_seq_one_letter_code
_entity_poly.pdbx_strand_id
1 'polypeptide(L)'
;MSDKEFPIDVKEKLPKLWKYSVLLVLMILANQFLLPLLGFFGEVEIILGYTAYDVLSGLFPLLSLFIIFKLSSIFFPLIDFVNKEFLEFLPGFEKVEERNMRRVLSDFVYIIIIILIGVALTPTLTKLTPYAKNVIDILEMILILFLIYDAGKTVYKMIERSTKNLNINGRIKVKSGKKKK
;
A
#
# COMPACT_ATOMS: atom_id res chain seq x y z
N MET A 1 -13.09 27.48 -5.86
CA MET A 1 -12.82 26.04 -5.73
C MET A 1 -12.77 25.50 -7.15
N SER A 2 -11.58 25.12 -7.63
CA SER A 2 -11.39 24.68 -9.01
C SER A 2 -12.00 23.30 -9.18
N ASP A 3 -12.94 23.15 -10.12
CA ASP A 3 -13.36 21.86 -10.69
C ASP A 3 -12.14 21.24 -11.40
N LYS A 4 -11.21 20.68 -10.63
CA LYS A 4 -10.14 19.87 -11.19
C LYS A 4 -10.75 18.52 -11.53
N GLU A 5 -11.12 18.34 -12.79
CA GLU A 5 -11.59 17.06 -13.27
C GLU A 5 -10.51 15.99 -13.06
N PHE A 6 -10.86 14.91 -12.37
CA PHE A 6 -10.01 13.73 -12.29
C PHE A 6 -9.59 13.29 -13.69
N PRO A 7 -8.32 12.91 -13.89
CA PRO A 7 -7.87 12.32 -15.15
C PRO A 7 -8.81 11.18 -15.55
N ILE A 8 -9.13 11.06 -16.83
CA ILE A 8 -10.04 10.04 -17.36
C ILE A 8 -9.61 8.64 -16.88
N ASP A 9 -8.29 8.39 -16.82
CA ASP A 9 -7.69 7.16 -16.31
C ASP A 9 -8.02 6.86 -14.84
N VAL A 10 -8.17 7.90 -14.00
CA VAL A 10 -8.48 7.76 -12.58
C VAL A 10 -9.98 7.53 -12.39
N LYS A 11 -10.82 8.27 -13.13
CA LYS A 11 -12.29 8.08 -13.11
C LYS A 11 -12.68 6.65 -13.50
N GLU A 12 -12.00 6.04 -14.47
CA GLU A 12 -12.28 4.66 -14.89
C GLU A 12 -11.76 3.60 -13.90
N LYS A 13 -10.72 3.93 -13.13
CA LYS A 13 -10.05 3.02 -12.18
C LYS A 13 -10.68 3.03 -10.79
N LEU A 14 -11.28 4.13 -10.37
CA LEU A 14 -11.97 4.28 -9.07
C LEU A 14 -13.07 3.22 -8.82
N PRO A 15 -14.00 2.97 -9.76
CA PRO A 15 -15.02 1.94 -9.58
C PRO A 15 -14.42 0.53 -9.49
N LYS A 16 -13.35 0.27 -10.26
CA LYS A 16 -12.61 -1.00 -10.22
C LYS A 16 -11.94 -1.18 -8.85
N LEU A 17 -11.32 -0.13 -8.32
CA LEU A 17 -10.71 -0.14 -6.98
C LEU A 17 -11.75 -0.47 -5.92
N TRP A 18 -12.90 0.22 -5.91
CA TRP A 18 -14.00 -0.08 -5.00
C TRP A 18 -14.45 -1.54 -5.10
N LYS A 19 -14.69 -2.04 -6.33
CA LYS A 19 -15.10 -3.43 -6.57
C LYS A 19 -14.09 -4.43 -6.00
N TYR A 20 -12.79 -4.24 -6.25
CA TYR A 20 -11.76 -5.15 -5.75
C TYR A 20 -11.55 -5.03 -4.24
N SER A 21 -11.67 -3.83 -3.67
CA SER A 21 -11.62 -3.64 -2.21
C SER A 21 -12.76 -4.35 -1.51
N VAL A 22 -14.00 -4.18 -1.99
CA VAL A 22 -15.17 -4.90 -1.45
C VAL A 22 -14.99 -6.40 -1.59
N LEU A 23 -14.54 -6.87 -2.76
CA LEU A 23 -14.29 -8.30 -2.99
C LEU A 23 -13.21 -8.86 -2.06
N LEU A 24 -12.13 -8.11 -1.81
CA LEU A 24 -11.07 -8.52 -0.89
C LEU A 24 -11.60 -8.64 0.54
N VAL A 25 -12.37 -7.64 1.01
CA VAL A 25 -12.98 -7.68 2.34
C VAL A 25 -13.90 -8.88 2.46
N LEU A 26 -14.75 -9.14 1.47
CA LEU A 26 -15.62 -10.32 1.45
C LEU A 26 -14.82 -11.63 1.49
N MET A 27 -13.70 -11.72 0.77
CA MET A 27 -12.84 -12.90 0.79
C MET A 27 -12.17 -13.11 2.15
N ILE A 28 -11.69 -12.05 2.78
CA ILE A 28 -11.10 -12.12 4.13
C ILE A 28 -12.17 -12.55 5.14
N LEU A 29 -13.37 -11.97 5.07
CA LEU A 29 -14.49 -12.36 5.93
C LEU A 29 -14.91 -13.81 5.69
N ALA A 30 -14.99 -14.24 4.43
CA ALA A 30 -15.27 -15.64 4.11
C ALA A 30 -14.19 -16.57 4.66
N ASN A 31 -12.92 -16.20 4.55
CA ASN A 31 -11.81 -16.97 5.10
C ASN A 31 -11.88 -17.08 6.63
N GLN A 32 -12.24 -15.98 7.31
CA GLN A 32 -12.25 -15.92 8.76
C GLN A 32 -13.52 -16.52 9.40
N PHE A 33 -14.67 -16.44 8.74
CA PHE A 33 -15.94 -16.91 9.30
C PHE A 33 -16.47 -18.17 8.62
N LEU A 34 -16.42 -18.23 7.28
CA LEU A 34 -16.98 -19.34 6.51
C LEU A 34 -16.17 -20.63 6.73
N LEU A 35 -14.84 -20.55 6.75
CA LEU A 35 -14.01 -21.75 6.96
C LEU A 35 -14.20 -22.37 8.35
N PRO A 36 -14.18 -21.63 9.47
CA PRO A 36 -14.48 -22.22 10.78
C PRO A 36 -15.90 -22.79 10.87
N LEU A 37 -16.89 -22.15 10.24
CA LEU A 37 -18.25 -22.67 10.16
C LEU A 37 -18.28 -24.03 9.45
N LEU A 38 -17.60 -24.16 8.31
CA LEU A 38 -17.51 -25.44 7.60
C LEU A 38 -16.81 -26.53 8.43
N GLY A 39 -15.76 -26.17 9.16
CA GLY A 39 -15.11 -27.10 10.09
C GLY A 39 -16.01 -27.54 11.25
N PHE A 40 -16.97 -26.70 11.67
CA PHE A 40 -17.92 -27.01 12.74
C PHE A 40 -19.05 -27.94 12.30
N PHE A 41 -19.56 -27.78 11.07
CA PHE A 41 -20.69 -28.59 10.56
C PHE A 41 -20.30 -29.97 10.04
N GLY A 42 -19.00 -30.32 10.09
CA GLY A 42 -18.49 -31.64 9.73
C GLY A 42 -17.84 -31.68 8.35
N GLU A 43 -16.98 -32.69 8.17
CA GLU A 43 -16.20 -32.92 6.95
C GLU A 43 -17.12 -33.37 5.81
N VAL A 44 -17.66 -32.41 5.06
CA VAL A 44 -18.30 -32.71 3.78
C VAL A 44 -17.20 -33.08 2.79
N GLU A 45 -17.00 -34.38 2.59
CA GLU A 45 -16.15 -34.91 1.52
C GLU A 45 -16.71 -34.49 0.17
N ILE A 46 -15.86 -33.92 -0.69
CA ILE A 46 -16.26 -33.55 -2.05
C ILE A 46 -15.70 -34.57 -3.05
N ILE A 47 -14.38 -34.76 -3.09
CA ILE A 47 -13.69 -35.60 -4.07
C ILE A 47 -12.41 -36.21 -3.46
N LEU A 48 -12.19 -37.51 -3.67
CA LEU A 48 -10.90 -38.20 -3.41
C LEU A 48 -10.32 -37.97 -2.00
N GLY A 49 -11.16 -37.99 -0.95
CA GLY A 49 -10.71 -37.82 0.44
C GLY A 49 -10.34 -36.39 0.83
N TYR A 50 -10.63 -35.38 -0.01
CA TYR A 50 -10.54 -33.98 0.35
C TYR A 50 -11.88 -33.43 0.79
N THR A 51 -11.87 -32.69 1.90
CA THR A 51 -13.06 -32.01 2.42
C THR A 51 -13.27 -30.67 1.72
N ALA A 52 -14.50 -30.17 1.75
CA ALA A 52 -14.82 -28.81 1.31
C ALA A 52 -13.95 -27.75 1.98
N TYR A 53 -13.63 -27.99 3.25
CA TYR A 53 -12.78 -27.13 4.05
C TYR A 53 -11.35 -27.07 3.51
N ASP A 54 -10.77 -28.21 3.14
CA ASP A 54 -9.39 -28.26 2.62
C ASP A 54 -9.27 -27.47 1.32
N VAL A 55 -10.18 -27.73 0.37
CA VAL A 55 -10.21 -27.08 -0.94
C VAL A 55 -10.37 -25.56 -0.79
N LEU A 56 -11.36 -25.11 0.00
CA LEU A 56 -11.62 -23.69 0.17
C LEU A 56 -10.50 -22.96 0.92
N SER A 57 -9.82 -23.64 1.84
CA SER A 57 -8.74 -23.03 2.61
C SER A 57 -7.44 -22.82 1.85
N GLY A 58 -7.24 -23.53 0.74
CA GLY A 58 -6.22 -23.20 -0.25
C GLY A 58 -6.69 -22.11 -1.21
N LEU A 59 -7.95 -22.17 -1.66
CA LEU A 59 -8.48 -21.25 -2.68
C LEU A 59 -8.67 -19.81 -2.19
N PHE A 60 -9.20 -19.59 -0.99
CA PHE A 60 -9.48 -18.24 -0.50
C PHE A 60 -8.23 -17.35 -0.35
N PRO A 61 -7.11 -17.83 0.21
CA PRO A 61 -5.85 -17.07 0.21
C PRO A 61 -5.34 -16.78 -1.20
N LEU A 62 -5.37 -17.77 -2.10
CA LEU A 62 -4.92 -17.59 -3.49
C LEU A 62 -5.73 -16.52 -4.22
N LEU A 63 -7.06 -16.54 -4.07
CA LEU A 63 -7.94 -15.52 -4.60
C LEU A 63 -7.67 -14.15 -3.96
N SER A 64 -7.45 -14.10 -2.65
CA SER A 64 -7.12 -12.87 -1.94
C SER A 64 -5.81 -12.26 -2.45
N LEU A 65 -4.76 -13.07 -2.63
CA LEU A 65 -3.49 -12.63 -3.21
C LEU A 65 -3.67 -12.11 -4.64
N PHE A 66 -4.47 -12.80 -5.46
CA PHE A 66 -4.77 -12.34 -6.81
C PHE A 66 -5.48 -10.98 -6.81
N ILE A 67 -6.44 -10.77 -5.90
CA ILE A 67 -7.14 -9.49 -5.74
C ILE A 67 -6.19 -8.41 -5.24
N ILE A 68 -5.32 -8.70 -4.28
CA ILE A 68 -4.28 -7.77 -3.78
C ILE A 68 -3.37 -7.33 -4.93
N PHE A 69 -2.93 -8.27 -5.78
CA PHE A 69 -2.12 -7.95 -6.95
C PHE A 69 -2.86 -7.04 -7.94
N LYS A 70 -4.15 -7.32 -8.20
CA LYS A 70 -4.99 -6.45 -9.04
C LYS A 70 -5.16 -5.06 -8.43
N LEU A 71 -5.39 -4.96 -7.13
CA LEU A 71 -5.47 -3.68 -6.41
C LEU A 71 -4.16 -2.91 -6.53
N SER A 72 -3.03 -3.56 -6.31
CA SER A 72 -1.70 -2.95 -6.44
C SER A 72 -1.48 -2.33 -7.82
N SER A 73 -1.88 -3.03 -8.89
CA SER A 73 -1.81 -2.52 -10.28
C SER A 73 -2.62 -1.24 -10.51
N ILE A 74 -3.67 -1.03 -9.72
CA ILE A 74 -4.54 0.15 -9.78
C ILE A 74 -4.00 1.27 -8.90
N PHE A 75 -3.46 0.94 -7.72
CA PHE A 75 -2.88 1.91 -6.78
C PHE A 75 -1.66 2.64 -7.35
N PHE A 76 -0.77 1.98 -8.10
CA PHE A 76 0.43 2.64 -8.61
C PHE A 76 0.15 3.86 -9.52
N PRO A 77 -0.76 3.80 -10.51
CA PRO A 77 -1.19 4.98 -11.26
C PRO A 77 -1.86 6.07 -10.41
N LEU A 78 -2.57 5.70 -9.34
CA LEU A 78 -3.19 6.67 -8.42
C LEU A 78 -2.12 7.44 -7.61
N ILE A 79 -1.03 6.78 -7.25
CA ILE A 79 0.12 7.44 -6.60
C ILE A 79 0.66 8.55 -7.50
N ASP A 80 0.79 8.30 -8.80
CA ASP A 80 1.29 9.31 -9.75
C ASP A 80 0.39 10.54 -9.82
N PHE A 81 -0.93 10.34 -9.71
CA PHE A 81 -1.89 11.44 -9.63
C PHE A 81 -1.80 12.21 -8.32
N VAL A 82 -1.81 11.51 -7.17
CA VAL A 82 -1.69 12.13 -5.84
C VAL A 82 -0.38 12.91 -5.71
N ASN A 83 0.72 12.35 -6.21
CA ASN A 83 2.02 12.99 -6.17
C ASN A 83 2.02 14.32 -6.94
N LYS A 84 1.44 14.37 -8.14
CA LYS A 84 1.33 15.60 -8.93
C LYS A 84 0.52 16.67 -8.20
N GLU A 85 -0.65 16.31 -7.68
CA GLU A 85 -1.52 17.24 -6.96
C GLU A 85 -0.86 17.76 -5.68
N PHE A 86 -0.17 16.88 -4.94
CA PHE A 86 0.54 17.24 -3.71
C PHE A 86 1.71 18.20 -3.98
N LEU A 87 2.43 18.01 -5.09
CA LEU A 87 3.53 18.89 -5.49
C LEU A 87 3.03 20.24 -6.01
N GLU A 88 1.89 20.28 -6.70
CA GLU A 88 1.24 21.56 -7.08
C GLU A 88 0.84 22.37 -5.84
N PHE A 89 0.45 21.70 -4.75
CA PHE A 89 0.10 22.36 -3.49
C PHE A 89 1.33 22.92 -2.74
N LEU A 90 2.52 22.40 -2.99
CA LEU A 90 3.76 22.83 -2.35
C LEU A 90 4.64 23.64 -3.34
N PRO A 91 4.47 24.97 -3.42
CA PRO A 91 5.25 25.79 -4.35
C PRO A 91 6.73 25.79 -3.98
N GLY A 92 7.58 25.33 -4.90
CA GLY A 92 9.04 25.36 -4.77
C GLY A 92 9.75 24.00 -4.78
N PHE A 93 9.03 22.90 -4.97
CA PHE A 93 9.64 21.57 -5.06
C PHE A 93 10.17 21.28 -6.47
N GLU A 94 11.41 20.78 -6.56
CA GLU A 94 12.07 20.44 -7.82
C GLU A 94 11.67 19.04 -8.34
N LYS A 95 11.89 18.77 -9.64
CA LYS A 95 11.66 17.44 -10.27
C LYS A 95 12.37 16.28 -9.54
N VAL A 96 13.45 16.56 -8.82
CA VAL A 96 14.17 15.55 -8.01
C VAL A 96 13.35 15.14 -6.78
N GLU A 97 12.60 16.07 -6.19
CA GLU A 97 11.74 15.80 -5.05
C GLU A 97 10.46 15.10 -5.47
N GLU A 98 9.95 15.33 -6.68
CA GLU A 98 8.82 14.57 -7.25
C GLU A 98 9.09 13.06 -7.26
N ARG A 99 10.27 12.65 -7.73
CA ARG A 99 10.67 11.24 -7.77
C ARG A 99 10.79 10.64 -6.37
N ASN A 100 11.34 11.40 -5.42
CA ASN A 100 11.53 10.95 -4.05
C ASN A 100 10.17 10.84 -3.31
N MET A 101 9.26 11.77 -3.53
CA MET A 101 7.92 11.74 -2.97
C MET A 101 7.10 10.57 -3.53
N ARG A 102 7.21 10.29 -4.83
CA ARG A 102 6.64 9.09 -5.45
C ARG A 102 7.14 7.80 -4.79
N ARG A 103 8.43 7.74 -4.44
CA ARG A 103 9.02 6.60 -3.74
C ARG A 103 8.38 6.44 -2.36
N VAL A 104 8.30 7.51 -1.58
CA VAL A 104 7.67 7.50 -0.26
C VAL A 104 6.22 7.04 -0.32
N LEU A 105 5.43 7.54 -1.29
CA LEU A 105 4.04 7.10 -1.49
C LEU A 105 3.95 5.63 -1.90
N SER A 106 4.87 5.16 -2.74
CA SER A 106 4.98 3.74 -3.08
C SER A 106 5.30 2.89 -1.85
N ASP A 107 6.21 3.34 -0.98
CA ASP A 107 6.57 2.64 0.27
C ASP A 107 5.36 2.50 1.21
N PHE A 108 4.52 3.53 1.31
CA PHE A 108 3.24 3.43 2.04
C PHE A 108 2.27 2.41 1.43
N VAL A 109 2.17 2.34 0.10
CA VAL A 109 1.35 1.32 -0.56
C VAL A 109 1.91 -0.08 -0.32
N TYR A 110 3.23 -0.25 -0.31
CA TYR A 110 3.85 -1.53 0.03
C TYR A 110 3.55 -1.95 1.47
N ILE A 111 3.54 -1.03 2.44
CA ILE A 111 3.12 -1.34 3.82
C ILE A 111 1.70 -1.90 3.84
N ILE A 112 0.75 -1.25 3.14
CA ILE A 112 -0.64 -1.73 3.06
C ILE A 112 -0.71 -3.12 2.42
N ILE A 113 0.02 -3.32 1.31
CA ILE A 113 0.05 -4.62 0.62
C ILE A 113 0.59 -5.73 1.52
N ILE A 114 1.68 -5.46 2.26
CA ILE A 114 2.28 -6.42 3.20
C ILE A 114 1.27 -6.84 4.26
N ILE A 115 0.56 -5.88 4.86
CA ILE A 115 -0.50 -6.16 5.84
C ILE A 115 -1.61 -7.03 5.24
N LEU A 116 -2.07 -6.69 4.03
CA LEU A 116 -3.12 -7.45 3.37
C LEU A 116 -2.68 -8.89 3.04
N ILE A 117 -1.42 -9.08 2.63
CA ILE A 117 -0.84 -10.41 2.38
C ILE A 117 -0.77 -11.21 3.68
N GLY A 118 -0.28 -10.60 4.77
CA GLY A 118 -0.22 -11.23 6.09
C GLY A 118 -1.59 -11.72 6.54
N VAL A 119 -2.59 -10.85 6.52
CA VAL A 119 -3.97 -11.20 6.88
C VAL A 119 -4.54 -12.32 5.99
N ALA A 120 -4.31 -12.26 4.68
CA ALA A 120 -4.82 -13.27 3.74
C ALA A 120 -4.18 -14.66 3.95
N LEU A 121 -2.89 -14.70 4.26
CA LEU A 121 -2.13 -15.94 4.40
C LEU A 121 -2.19 -16.56 5.79
N THR A 122 -2.36 -15.75 6.84
CA THR A 122 -2.37 -16.18 8.25
C THR A 122 -3.25 -17.42 8.49
N PRO A 123 -4.56 -17.43 8.17
CA PRO A 123 -5.44 -18.55 8.50
C PRO A 123 -5.04 -19.87 7.83
N THR A 124 -4.35 -19.83 6.70
CA THR A 124 -3.89 -21.03 5.98
C THR A 124 -2.56 -21.52 6.50
N LEU A 125 -1.63 -20.61 6.79
CA LEU A 125 -0.32 -20.98 7.33
C LEU A 125 -0.42 -21.48 8.78
N THR A 126 -1.35 -20.95 9.58
CA THR A 126 -1.58 -21.44 10.95
C THR A 126 -2.10 -22.87 11.02
N LYS A 127 -2.68 -23.40 9.94
CA LYS A 127 -3.09 -24.81 9.88
C LYS A 127 -1.89 -25.74 9.73
N LEU A 128 -0.86 -25.32 9.01
CA LEU A 128 0.35 -26.12 8.81
C LEU A 128 1.18 -26.19 10.10
N THR A 129 1.25 -25.09 10.83
CA THR A 129 1.96 -25.04 12.10
C THR A 129 1.39 -23.93 13.00
N PRO A 130 1.14 -24.21 14.29
CA PRO A 130 0.63 -23.22 15.23
C PRO A 130 1.60 -22.05 15.46
N TYR A 131 2.89 -22.23 15.16
CA TYR A 131 3.90 -21.18 15.25
C TYR A 131 3.95 -20.26 14.03
N ALA A 132 3.30 -20.61 12.92
CA ALA A 132 3.33 -19.79 11.70
C ALA A 132 2.83 -18.36 11.95
N LYS A 133 1.78 -18.17 12.76
CA LYS A 133 1.25 -16.84 13.05
C LYS A 133 2.33 -15.93 13.64
N ASN A 134 3.00 -16.38 14.69
CA ASN A 134 4.02 -15.59 15.36
C ASN A 134 5.18 -15.24 14.41
N VAL A 135 5.56 -16.18 13.55
CA VAL A 135 6.62 -15.95 12.55
C VAL A 135 6.17 -14.93 11.50
N ILE A 136 4.94 -15.03 11.00
CA ILE A 136 4.37 -14.07 10.04
C ILE A 136 4.29 -12.68 10.66
N ASP A 137 3.73 -12.57 11.87
CA ASP A 137 3.57 -11.29 12.58
C ASP A 137 4.93 -10.61 12.80
N ILE A 138 5.97 -11.38 13.20
CA ILE A 138 7.34 -10.85 13.37
C ILE A 138 7.94 -10.40 12.03
N LEU A 139 7.83 -11.21 10.98
CA LEU A 139 8.35 -10.87 9.65
C LEU A 139 7.66 -9.62 9.08
N GLU A 140 6.34 -9.55 9.22
CA GLU A 140 5.53 -8.42 8.80
C GLU A 140 5.97 -7.14 9.53
N MET A 141 6.12 -7.21 10.85
CA MET A 141 6.60 -6.10 11.66
C MET A 141 7.99 -5.62 11.21
N ILE A 142 8.94 -6.53 10.98
CA ILE A 142 10.30 -6.20 10.54
C ILE A 142 10.26 -5.49 9.18
N LEU A 143 9.48 -6.00 8.22
CA LEU A 143 9.34 -5.40 6.89
C LEU A 143 8.71 -4.02 6.95
N ILE A 144 7.65 -3.85 7.75
CA ILE A 144 6.98 -2.55 7.93
C ILE A 144 7.94 -1.53 8.55
N LEU A 145 8.68 -1.91 9.61
CA LEU A 145 9.68 -1.02 10.23
C LEU A 145 10.76 -0.60 9.24
N PHE A 146 11.23 -1.52 8.41
CA PHE A 146 12.21 -1.21 7.37
C PHE A 146 11.68 -0.21 6.35
N LEU A 147 10.44 -0.38 5.89
CA LEU A 147 9.79 0.56 4.95
C LEU A 147 9.54 1.93 5.57
N ILE A 148 9.08 1.98 6.82
CA ILE A 148 8.90 3.26 7.54
C ILE A 148 10.24 3.98 7.67
N TYR A 149 11.31 3.26 7.99
CA TYR A 149 12.65 3.83 8.09
C TYR A 149 13.17 4.37 6.75
N ASP A 150 13.00 3.63 5.65
CA ASP A 150 13.45 4.10 4.32
C ASP A 150 12.63 5.30 3.83
N ALA A 151 11.30 5.28 4.04
CA ALA A 151 10.41 6.39 3.74
C ALA A 151 10.81 7.63 4.56
N GLY A 152 10.99 7.49 5.87
CA GLY A 152 11.38 8.58 6.77
C GLY A 152 12.74 9.19 6.42
N LYS A 153 13.74 8.35 6.12
CA LYS A 153 15.05 8.80 5.64
C LYS A 153 14.95 9.58 4.33
N THR A 154 14.06 9.16 3.44
CA THR A 154 13.84 9.84 2.16
C THR A 154 13.17 11.20 2.36
N VAL A 155 12.14 11.27 3.21
CA VAL A 155 11.48 12.54 3.60
C VAL A 155 12.46 13.50 4.27
N TYR A 156 13.27 13.02 5.21
CA TYR A 156 14.28 13.86 5.88
C TYR A 156 15.25 14.51 4.88
N LYS A 157 15.78 13.72 3.93
CA LYS A 157 16.66 14.24 2.89
C LYS A 157 15.98 15.25 1.97
N MET A 158 14.68 15.12 1.73
CA MET A 158 13.91 16.11 0.98
C MET A 158 13.87 17.43 1.75
N ILE A 159 13.41 17.42 3.00
CA ILE A 159 13.32 18.62 3.85
C ILE A 159 14.68 19.32 3.99
N GLU A 160 15.76 18.56 4.19
CA GLU A 160 17.12 19.11 4.30
C GLU A 160 17.53 19.87 3.02
N ARG A 161 17.22 19.32 1.84
CA ARG A 161 17.55 19.94 0.54
C ARG A 161 16.69 21.17 0.29
N SER A 162 15.38 21.10 0.51
CA SER A 162 14.50 22.25 0.33
C SER A 162 14.91 23.42 1.25
N THR A 163 15.29 23.11 2.49
CA THR A 163 15.79 24.12 3.46
C THR A 163 17.11 24.75 3.01
N LYS A 164 18.06 23.95 2.49
CA LYS A 164 19.33 24.46 1.93
C LYS A 164 19.08 25.38 0.74
N ASN A 165 18.18 25.01 -0.18
CA ASN A 165 17.86 25.81 -1.37
C ASN A 165 17.21 27.16 -1.00
N LEU A 166 16.30 27.17 -0.01
CA LEU A 166 15.69 28.39 0.50
C LEU A 166 16.72 29.32 1.17
N ASN A 167 17.65 28.77 1.97
CA ASN A 167 18.71 29.55 2.63
C ASN A 167 19.68 30.17 1.60
N ILE A 168 20.03 29.43 0.55
CA ILE A 168 20.88 29.94 -0.54
C ILE A 168 20.17 31.07 -1.30
N ASN A 169 18.90 30.89 -1.68
CA ASN A 169 18.12 31.94 -2.36
C ASN A 169 17.89 33.17 -1.48
N GLY A 170 17.68 32.99 -0.17
CA GLY A 170 17.61 34.09 0.79
C GLY A 170 18.91 34.89 0.86
N ARG A 171 20.08 34.22 0.89
CA ARG A 171 21.40 34.88 0.88
C ARG A 171 21.69 35.62 -0.43
N ILE A 172 21.24 35.10 -1.57
CA ILE A 172 21.42 35.75 -2.88
C ILE A 172 20.59 37.05 -2.96
N LYS A 173 19.32 37.04 -2.50
CA LYS A 173 18.48 38.25 -2.42
C LYS A 173 19.09 39.33 -1.50
N VAL A 174 19.68 38.96 -0.36
CA VAL A 174 20.32 39.93 0.54
C VAL A 174 21.58 40.55 -0.09
N LYS A 175 22.37 39.78 -0.86
CA LYS A 175 23.55 40.30 -1.56
C LYS A 175 23.18 41.21 -2.75
N SER A 176 22.08 40.96 -3.47
CA SER A 176 21.65 41.84 -4.56
C SER A 176 21.05 43.16 -4.05
N GLY A 177 20.41 43.16 -2.87
CA GLY A 177 19.94 44.38 -2.20
C GLY A 177 21.06 45.27 -1.66
N LYS A 178 22.21 44.70 -1.29
CA LYS A 178 23.38 45.46 -0.78
C LYS A 178 24.25 46.12 -1.87
N LYS A 179 24.05 45.82 -3.15
CA LYS A 179 24.81 46.43 -4.26
C LYS A 179 24.21 47.74 -4.80
N LYS A 180 23.11 48.23 -4.23
CA LYS A 180 22.54 49.56 -4.50
C LYS A 180 22.74 50.49 -3.30
N LYS A 181 23.98 50.83 -2.97
CA LYS A 181 24.32 52.03 -2.21
C LYS A 181 25.69 52.51 -2.65
#